data_AF-Q1IUA3-F1
#
_entry.id   AF-Q1IUA3-F1
#
_cell.length_a   1.000
_cell.length_b   1.000
_cell.length_c   1.000
_cell.angle_alpha   90.00
_cell.angle_beta   90.00
_cell.angle_gamma   90.00
#
_symmetry.space_group_name_H-M   'P 1'
#
loop_
_entity.id
_entity.type
_entity.pdbx_description
1 polymer ?
#
loop_
_entity_poly.entity_id
_entity_poly.type
_entity_poly.pdbx_seq_one_letter_code
_entity_poly.pdbx_strand_id
1 'polypeptide(L)'
;MKRTLHVCTLLALLTLSLSVFAQDKTDQSRNDGASGISPKEVVTNIVTSPYSGVLVYNFTILTSTPIVDPVNCEVQVYVSSDSSGRQYYENANGKATPISGGYAKCTVKIYYTWQLASAGTDMITGNYYLWGYTSATAGTTERQTQGNLVSFTVPATGVTTTTAISGRL
;
A
#
# COMPACT_ATOMS: atom_id res chain seq x y z
N MET A 1 -63.95 -6.59 25.70
CA MET A 1 -63.33 -5.32 25.24
C MET A 1 -62.01 -5.64 24.56
N LYS A 2 -61.87 -5.22 23.30
CA LYS A 2 -60.65 -5.31 22.49
C LYS A 2 -59.57 -4.37 23.04
N ARG A 3 -58.30 -4.81 23.10
CA ARG A 3 -57.13 -4.03 22.68
C ARG A 3 -55.90 -4.94 22.47
N THR A 4 -55.41 -4.86 21.25
CA THR A 4 -54.26 -5.49 20.62
C THR A 4 -52.95 -4.86 21.10
N LEU A 5 -51.84 -5.61 21.14
CA LEU A 5 -50.55 -5.14 20.62
C LEU A 5 -49.61 -6.33 20.33
N HIS A 6 -49.51 -6.65 19.05
CA HIS A 6 -48.38 -7.36 18.45
C HIS A 6 -47.22 -6.38 18.32
N VAL A 7 -46.03 -6.76 18.77
CA VAL A 7 -44.76 -6.30 18.19
C VAL A 7 -43.82 -7.49 18.15
N CYS A 8 -44.00 -8.34 17.13
CA CYS A 8 -42.95 -9.21 16.63
C CYS A 8 -42.11 -8.43 15.63
N THR A 9 -40.82 -8.79 15.57
CA THR A 9 -39.86 -8.51 14.48
C THR A 9 -39.50 -7.04 14.23
N LEU A 10 -38.33 -6.63 14.74
CA LEU A 10 -37.43 -5.82 13.92
C LEU A 10 -36.10 -6.56 13.73
N LEU A 11 -35.93 -6.96 12.49
CA LEU A 11 -34.80 -7.63 11.86
C LEU A 11 -33.50 -6.88 12.17
N ALA A 12 -32.58 -7.55 12.88
CA ALA A 12 -31.18 -7.14 12.94
C ALA A 12 -30.51 -7.55 11.64
N LEU A 13 -30.49 -6.68 10.62
CA LEU A 13 -29.67 -6.83 9.41
C LEU A 13 -29.72 -5.54 8.58
N LEU A 14 -28.86 -4.58 8.91
CA LEU A 14 -28.46 -3.55 7.93
C LEU A 14 -26.94 -3.57 7.78
N THR A 15 -26.58 -4.42 6.83
CA THR A 15 -25.36 -4.54 6.04
C THR A 15 -24.44 -3.32 5.93
N LEU A 16 -23.17 -3.57 6.26
CA LEU A 16 -21.93 -3.07 5.66
C LEU A 16 -22.04 -1.85 4.72
N SER A 17 -21.65 -0.68 5.21
CA SER A 17 -21.03 0.34 4.35
C SER A 17 -19.52 0.13 4.32
N LEU A 18 -19.04 -0.78 3.45
CA LEU A 18 -17.66 -0.64 2.96
C LEU A 18 -17.66 0.58 2.04
N SER A 19 -17.11 1.69 2.54
CA SER A 19 -16.54 2.71 1.68
C SER A 19 -15.43 2.06 0.86
N VAL A 20 -15.77 1.66 -0.37
CA VAL A 20 -14.79 1.40 -1.41
C VAL A 20 -14.09 2.72 -1.67
N PHE A 21 -12.89 2.88 -1.10
CA PHE A 21 -11.93 3.82 -1.65
C PHE A 21 -11.61 3.33 -3.06
N ALA A 22 -12.28 3.91 -4.05
CA ALA A 22 -11.83 3.83 -5.42
C ALA A 22 -10.49 4.57 -5.48
N GLN A 23 -9.38 3.83 -5.32
CA GLN A 23 -8.09 4.33 -5.73
C GLN A 23 -8.08 4.32 -7.25
N ASP A 24 -7.84 5.50 -7.83
CA ASP A 24 -7.67 5.70 -9.26
C ASP A 24 -6.52 4.80 -9.75
N LYS A 25 -6.87 3.67 -10.35
CA LYS A 25 -5.93 2.81 -11.06
C LYS A 25 -5.74 3.41 -12.44
N THR A 26 -4.85 4.38 -12.54
CA THR A 26 -4.26 4.69 -13.83
C THR A 26 -3.36 3.51 -14.19
N ASP A 27 -3.82 2.70 -15.16
CA ASP A 27 -2.99 1.73 -15.88
C ASP A 27 -1.95 2.56 -16.67
N GLN A 28 -0.94 3.07 -15.97
CA GLN A 28 0.10 3.83 -16.60
C GLN A 28 1.16 2.83 -17.07
N SER A 29 1.03 2.39 -18.34
CA SER A 29 2.18 1.91 -19.10
C SER A 29 3.25 2.99 -18.98
N ARG A 30 4.28 2.75 -18.17
CA ARG A 30 5.31 3.75 -17.90
C ARG A 30 6.02 4.06 -19.21
N ASN A 31 5.90 5.30 -19.67
CA ASN A 31 6.87 5.90 -20.59
C ASN A 31 8.26 5.76 -19.95
N ASP A 32 9.24 5.29 -20.72
CA ASP A 32 10.64 5.02 -20.37
C ASP A 32 11.46 6.27 -19.97
N GLY A 33 10.89 7.13 -19.13
CA GLY A 33 11.55 8.28 -18.53
C GLY A 33 12.23 7.91 -17.22
N ALA A 34 13.55 7.68 -17.32
CA ALA A 34 14.54 7.92 -16.26
C ALA A 34 14.33 7.26 -14.88
N SER A 35 14.04 5.95 -14.83
CA SER A 35 14.62 5.11 -13.78
C SER A 35 15.65 4.23 -14.46
N GLY A 36 16.89 4.18 -13.95
CA GLY A 36 18.04 3.48 -14.54
C GLY A 36 17.95 1.95 -14.60
N ILE A 37 16.77 1.41 -14.91
CA ILE A 37 16.55 0.01 -15.23
C ILE A 37 16.50 -0.06 -16.76
N SER A 38 17.46 -0.72 -17.38
CA SER A 38 17.48 -0.95 -18.82
C SER A 38 16.13 -1.55 -19.26
N PRO A 39 15.52 -1.09 -20.37
CA PRO A 39 14.31 -1.72 -20.88
C PRO A 39 14.62 -3.20 -21.14
N LYS A 40 13.90 -4.08 -20.45
CA LYS A 40 13.97 -5.52 -20.69
C LYS A 40 13.05 -5.82 -21.85
N GLU A 41 13.56 -6.50 -22.88
CA GLU A 41 12.75 -6.88 -24.04
C GLU A 41 11.57 -7.74 -23.57
N VAL A 42 10.36 -7.30 -23.90
CA VAL A 42 9.14 -8.02 -23.53
C VAL A 42 8.96 -9.21 -24.46
N VAL A 43 8.92 -10.41 -23.90
CA VAL A 43 8.69 -11.64 -24.63
C VAL A 43 7.19 -11.86 -24.79
N THR A 44 6.69 -11.82 -26.02
CA THR A 44 5.24 -11.84 -26.32
C THR A 44 4.62 -13.25 -26.39
N ASN A 45 5.43 -14.30 -26.47
CA ASN A 45 4.99 -15.70 -26.62
C ASN A 45 5.01 -16.50 -25.31
N ILE A 46 5.07 -15.83 -24.16
CA ILE A 46 4.98 -16.48 -22.85
C ILE A 46 3.52 -16.48 -22.40
N VAL A 47 3.04 -17.62 -21.92
CA VAL A 47 1.73 -17.74 -21.29
C VAL A 47 1.77 -17.02 -19.95
N THR A 48 0.85 -16.09 -19.73
CA THR A 48 0.69 -15.37 -18.46
C THR A 48 -0.65 -15.71 -17.81
N SER A 49 -0.73 -15.57 -16.50
CA SER A 49 -1.95 -15.70 -15.70
C SER A 49 -2.16 -14.48 -14.79
N PRO A 50 -3.42 -14.10 -14.48
CA PRO A 50 -3.70 -13.03 -13.55
C PRO A 50 -3.38 -13.45 -12.11
N TYR A 51 -2.57 -12.64 -11.43
CA TYR A 51 -2.34 -12.71 -9.99
C TYR A 51 -2.81 -11.42 -9.35
N SER A 52 -3.69 -11.54 -8.36
CA SER A 52 -4.22 -10.39 -7.62
C SER A 52 -4.14 -10.61 -6.12
N GLY A 53 -4.02 -9.53 -5.37
CA GLY A 53 -3.90 -9.61 -3.92
C GLY A 53 -3.82 -8.24 -3.27
N VAL A 54 -3.49 -8.25 -1.98
CA VAL A 54 -3.32 -7.02 -1.20
C VAL A 54 -2.00 -7.08 -0.45
N LEU A 55 -1.19 -6.04 -0.60
CA LEU A 55 -0.02 -5.82 0.25
C LEU A 55 -0.38 -4.78 1.31
N VAL A 56 -0.21 -5.12 2.57
CA VAL A 56 -0.50 -4.25 3.72
C VAL A 56 0.80 -3.96 4.45
N TYR A 57 1.21 -2.70 4.48
CA TYR A 57 2.40 -2.24 5.18
C TYR A 57 1.98 -1.45 6.41
N ASN A 58 2.31 -1.97 7.59
CA ASN A 58 2.02 -1.36 8.88
C ASN A 58 3.29 -0.74 9.44
N PHE A 59 3.35 0.58 9.40
CA PHE A 59 4.45 1.37 9.93
C PHE A 59 4.23 1.73 11.39
N THR A 60 5.28 1.57 12.18
CA THR A 60 5.46 2.23 13.48
C THR A 60 6.56 3.28 13.33
N ILE A 61 6.22 4.55 13.51
CA ILE A 61 7.08 5.69 13.21
C ILE A 61 7.47 6.35 14.52
N LEU A 62 8.76 6.30 14.85
CA LEU A 62 9.36 7.03 15.95
C LEU A 62 9.54 8.50 15.58
N THR A 63 9.05 9.42 16.40
CA THR A 63 9.27 10.86 16.19
C THR A 63 10.13 11.41 17.31
N SER A 64 11.33 11.88 16.98
CA SER A 64 12.25 12.49 17.95
C SER A 64 11.95 13.97 18.24
N THR A 65 11.28 14.63 17.30
CA THR A 65 10.85 16.03 17.38
C THR A 65 9.33 16.13 17.20
N PRO A 66 8.68 17.14 17.80
CA PRO A 66 7.25 17.37 17.57
C PRO A 66 6.95 17.59 16.08
N ILE A 67 6.07 16.76 15.52
CA ILE A 67 5.53 16.90 14.16
C ILE A 67 4.15 17.54 14.28
N VAL A 68 3.86 18.55 13.47
CA VAL A 68 2.58 19.31 13.55
C VAL A 68 1.43 18.67 12.77
N ASP A 69 1.75 17.95 11.70
CA ASP A 69 0.78 17.27 10.85
C ASP A 69 0.92 15.75 10.95
N PRO A 70 -0.13 14.98 10.63
CA PRO A 70 0.01 13.54 10.46
C PRO A 70 1.13 13.21 9.47
N VAL A 71 2.03 12.32 9.88
CA VAL A 71 3.09 11.80 9.02
C VAL A 71 2.46 11.11 7.81
N ASN A 72 3.01 11.33 6.61
CA ASN A 72 2.63 10.61 5.40
C ASN A 72 3.59 9.44 5.19
N CYS A 73 3.05 8.36 4.63
CA CYS A 73 3.80 7.16 4.30
C CYS A 73 3.49 6.80 2.86
N GLU A 74 4.52 6.55 2.07
CA GLU A 74 4.38 6.01 0.73
C GLU A 74 5.09 4.67 0.66
N VAL A 75 4.48 3.75 -0.06
CA VAL A 75 5.13 2.50 -0.46
C VAL A 75 5.07 2.42 -1.97
N GLN A 76 6.22 2.11 -2.56
CA GLN A 76 6.37 1.80 -3.97
C GLN A 76 6.88 0.37 -4.09
N VAL A 77 6.18 -0.45 -4.86
CA VAL A 77 6.57 -1.83 -5.14
C VAL A 77 6.68 -2.06 -6.62
N TYR A 78 7.54 -2.98 -6.99
CA TYR A 78 7.63 -3.48 -8.35
C TYR A 78 7.93 -4.97 -8.37
N VAL A 79 7.47 -5.64 -9.43
CA VAL A 79 7.82 -7.04 -9.68
C VAL A 79 9.13 -7.08 -10.43
N SER A 80 10.14 -7.62 -9.77
CA SER A 80 11.42 -7.96 -10.38
C SER A 80 11.39 -9.40 -10.90
N SER A 81 12.14 -9.63 -11.97
CA SER A 81 12.43 -10.96 -12.50
C SER A 81 11.28 -11.71 -13.17
N ASP A 82 10.20 -11.02 -13.61
CA ASP A 82 9.24 -11.66 -14.52
C ASP A 82 9.95 -12.16 -15.78
N SER A 83 9.79 -13.46 -16.03
CA SER A 83 10.33 -14.15 -17.19
C SER A 83 9.80 -13.59 -18.52
N SER A 84 8.63 -12.94 -18.51
CA SER A 84 8.07 -12.24 -19.67
C SER A 84 8.82 -10.95 -20.02
N GLY A 85 9.69 -10.46 -19.14
CA GLY A 85 10.36 -9.18 -19.30
C GLY A 85 9.52 -7.96 -18.92
N ARG A 86 8.22 -8.16 -18.62
CA ARG A 86 7.35 -7.10 -18.12
C ARG A 86 7.78 -6.63 -16.73
N GLN A 87 7.53 -5.35 -16.47
CA GLN A 87 7.70 -4.76 -15.16
C GLN A 87 6.35 -4.24 -14.70
N TYR A 88 6.00 -4.58 -13.47
CA TYR A 88 4.81 -4.08 -12.80
C TYR A 88 5.25 -3.12 -11.71
N TYR A 89 4.56 -2.00 -11.60
CA TYR A 89 4.83 -0.98 -10.59
C TYR A 89 3.50 -0.58 -9.94
N GLU A 90 3.50 -0.50 -8.62
CA GLU A 90 2.37 -0.03 -7.85
C GLU A 90 2.87 0.91 -6.77
N ASN A 91 2.12 1.96 -6.47
CA ASN A 91 2.38 2.80 -5.31
C ASN A 91 1.09 3.12 -4.55
N ALA A 92 1.22 3.31 -3.25
CA ALA A 92 0.12 3.78 -2.41
C ALA A 92 0.63 4.64 -1.27
N ASN A 93 -0.28 5.50 -0.80
CA ASN A 93 -0.03 6.43 0.28
C ASN A 93 -0.92 6.09 1.49
N GLY A 94 -0.43 6.42 2.67
CA GLY A 94 -1.14 6.35 3.94
C GLY A 94 -0.89 7.61 4.75
N LYS A 95 -1.85 7.94 5.61
CA LYS A 95 -1.69 8.98 6.64
C LYS A 95 -1.59 8.32 7.99
N ALA A 96 -0.62 8.76 8.78
CA ALA A 96 -0.40 8.23 10.11
C ALA A 96 -1.50 8.70 11.08
N THR A 97 -1.69 7.95 12.15
CA THR A 97 -2.46 8.37 13.31
C THR A 97 -1.82 9.60 13.96
N PRO A 98 -2.58 10.40 14.73
CA PRO A 98 -1.98 11.37 15.63
C PRO A 98 -0.88 10.76 16.50
N ILE A 99 0.16 11.54 16.76
CA ILE A 99 1.30 11.07 17.56
C ILE A 99 0.84 10.86 19.00
N SER A 100 1.18 9.70 19.56
CA SER A 100 0.95 9.36 20.96
C SER A 100 2.18 8.65 21.53
N GLY A 101 2.68 9.14 22.65
CA GLY A 101 3.87 8.58 23.31
C GLY A 101 5.17 8.65 22.49
N GLY A 102 5.28 9.59 21.54
CA GLY A 102 6.44 9.71 20.65
C GLY A 102 6.41 8.81 19.41
N TYR A 103 5.26 8.18 19.13
CA TYR A 103 5.07 7.31 17.97
C TYR A 103 3.81 7.69 17.19
N ALA A 104 3.85 7.44 15.88
CA ALA A 104 2.68 7.42 15.01
C ALA A 104 2.58 6.06 14.30
N LYS A 105 1.36 5.65 13.94
CA LYS A 105 1.12 4.42 13.18
C LYS A 105 0.54 4.75 11.82
N CYS A 106 0.94 4.04 10.79
CA CYS A 106 0.46 4.29 9.44
C CYS A 106 0.25 2.98 8.71
N THR A 107 -0.85 2.84 8.00
CA THR A 107 -1.14 1.66 7.20
C THR A 107 -1.26 2.05 5.74
N VAL A 108 -0.45 1.41 4.90
CA VAL A 108 -0.52 1.54 3.45
C VAL A 108 -1.02 0.23 2.87
N LYS A 109 -2.01 0.29 1.98
CA LYS A 109 -2.54 -0.87 1.27
C LYS A 109 -2.34 -0.70 -0.22
N ILE A 110 -1.77 -1.71 -0.87
CA ILE A 110 -1.60 -1.79 -2.33
C ILE A 110 -2.44 -2.96 -2.82
N TYR A 111 -3.45 -2.68 -3.64
CA TYR A 111 -4.29 -3.67 -4.29
C TYR A 111 -3.79 -3.92 -5.70
N TYR A 112 -3.12 -5.03 -5.94
CA TYR A 112 -2.50 -5.30 -7.24
C TYR A 112 -3.27 -6.32 -8.06
N THR A 113 -3.10 -6.22 -9.39
CA THR A 113 -3.50 -7.25 -10.36
C THR A 113 -2.46 -7.27 -11.48
N TRP A 114 -1.67 -8.34 -11.59
CA TRP A 114 -0.58 -8.46 -12.57
C TRP A 114 -0.74 -9.69 -13.45
N GLN A 115 -0.26 -9.61 -14.69
CA GLN A 115 -0.29 -10.71 -15.67
C GLN A 115 1.07 -11.39 -15.74
N LEU A 116 1.32 -12.33 -14.84
CA LEU A 116 2.64 -12.92 -14.65
C LEU A 116 2.76 -14.28 -15.33
N ALA A 117 3.98 -14.60 -15.77
CA ALA A 117 4.29 -15.93 -16.28
C ALA A 117 4.37 -16.98 -15.14
N SER A 118 4.92 -16.60 -13.97
CA SER A 118 5.08 -17.51 -12.83
C SER A 118 5.26 -16.75 -11.50
N ALA A 119 4.19 -16.62 -10.72
CA ALA A 119 4.25 -15.95 -9.41
C ALA A 119 5.19 -16.62 -8.40
N GLY A 120 5.45 -17.93 -8.52
CA GLY A 120 6.32 -18.66 -7.58
C GLY A 120 7.80 -18.28 -7.68
N THR A 121 8.21 -17.63 -8.76
CA THR A 121 9.59 -17.21 -9.03
C THR A 121 9.75 -15.70 -9.13
N ASP A 122 8.67 -14.99 -9.41
CA ASP A 122 8.66 -13.54 -9.53
C ASP A 122 8.74 -12.91 -8.13
N MET A 123 9.55 -11.87 -7.99
CA MET A 123 9.87 -11.27 -6.69
C MET A 123 9.32 -9.86 -6.61
N ILE A 124 8.48 -9.59 -5.62
CA ILE A 124 8.07 -8.25 -5.23
C ILE A 124 9.22 -7.61 -4.47
N THR A 125 9.62 -6.41 -4.88
CA THR A 125 10.62 -5.58 -4.21
C THR A 125 10.14 -4.13 -4.22
N GLY A 126 10.83 -3.23 -3.51
CA GLY A 126 10.40 -1.85 -3.44
C GLY A 126 11.08 -1.03 -2.37
N ASN A 127 10.51 0.14 -2.13
CA ASN A 127 10.98 1.12 -1.16
C ASN A 127 9.78 1.80 -0.50
N TYR A 128 10.06 2.44 0.63
CA TYR A 128 9.09 3.26 1.33
C TYR A 128 9.68 4.63 1.64
N TYR A 129 8.78 5.60 1.78
CA TYR A 129 9.09 6.95 2.22
C TYR A 129 8.19 7.31 3.39
N LEU A 130 8.76 7.99 4.37
CA LEU A 130 8.05 8.58 5.49
C LEU A 130 8.38 10.06 5.47
N TRP A 131 7.39 10.95 5.56
CA TRP A 131 7.66 12.37 5.69
C TRP A 131 6.63 13.11 6.54
N GLY A 132 7.08 14.16 7.22
CA GLY A 132 6.24 15.01 8.05
C GLY A 132 6.91 16.35 8.32
N TYR A 133 6.16 17.29 8.90
CA TYR A 133 6.63 18.65 9.15
C TYR A 133 6.75 18.92 10.65
N THR A 134 7.89 19.43 11.10
CA THR A 134 8.07 19.94 12.46
C THR A 134 7.67 21.41 12.54
N SER A 135 7.15 21.88 13.68
CA SER A 135 7.11 23.32 13.96
C SER A 135 8.39 23.79 14.62
N ALA A 136 8.94 24.90 14.14
CA ALA A 136 9.99 25.66 14.78
C ALA A 136 9.58 27.14 14.86
N THR A 137 10.25 27.91 15.72
CA THR A 137 10.04 29.36 15.85
C THR A 137 10.23 30.11 14.51
N ALA A 138 10.99 29.53 13.58
CA ALA A 138 11.27 30.09 12.26
C ALA A 138 10.41 29.50 11.11
N GLY A 139 9.39 28.69 11.40
CA GLY A 139 8.49 28.09 10.40
C GLY A 139 8.40 26.56 10.47
N THR A 140 7.82 25.93 9.44
CA THR A 140 7.76 24.47 9.33
C THR A 140 9.00 23.92 8.62
N THR A 141 9.48 22.75 9.03
CA THR A 141 10.61 22.06 8.39
C THR A 141 10.21 20.63 8.06
N GLU A 142 10.47 20.19 6.83
CA GLU A 142 10.21 18.82 6.41
C GLU A 142 11.26 17.86 6.99
N ARG A 143 10.79 16.68 7.40
CA ARG A 143 11.59 15.53 7.81
C ARG A 143 11.20 14.39 6.90
N GLN A 144 12.18 13.76 6.27
CA GLN A 144 11.96 12.62 5.39
C GLN A 144 12.92 11.49 5.72
N THR A 145 12.41 10.26 5.69
CA THR A 145 13.18 9.03 5.79
C THR A 145 12.77 8.10 4.65
N GLN A 146 13.75 7.40 4.07
CA GLN A 146 13.55 6.38 3.05
C GLN A 146 14.16 5.06 3.50
N GLY A 147 13.54 3.94 3.10
CA GLY A 147 14.15 2.62 3.25
C GLY A 147 13.71 1.65 2.16
N ASN A 148 14.41 0.52 2.09
CA ASN A 148 14.08 -0.57 1.17
C ASN A 148 13.13 -1.57 1.85
N LEU A 149 12.26 -2.17 1.06
CA LEU A 149 11.44 -3.30 1.49
C LEU A 149 12.25 -4.59 1.36
N VAL A 150 11.98 -5.55 2.24
CA VAL A 150 12.47 -6.92 2.05
C VAL A 150 11.73 -7.52 0.86
N SER A 151 12.48 -8.09 -0.09
CA SER A 151 11.87 -8.74 -1.25
C SER A 151 11.24 -10.08 -0.87
N PHE A 152 10.12 -10.43 -1.51
CA PHE A 152 9.42 -11.70 -1.30
C PHE A 152 8.74 -12.15 -2.60
N THR A 153 8.46 -13.44 -2.72
CA THR A 153 7.78 -14.01 -3.90
C THR A 153 6.36 -13.48 -4.05
N VAL A 154 5.87 -13.34 -5.28
CA VAL A 154 4.47 -12.96 -5.52
C VAL A 154 3.52 -13.98 -4.86
N PRO A 155 2.63 -13.54 -3.95
CA PRO A 155 1.68 -14.43 -3.30
C PRO A 155 0.66 -15.04 -4.27
N ALA A 156 0.05 -16.16 -3.87
CA ALA A 156 -1.08 -16.73 -4.59
C ALA A 156 -2.26 -15.74 -4.68
N THR A 157 -3.08 -15.90 -5.73
CA THR A 157 -4.23 -15.03 -5.98
C THR A 157 -5.20 -14.99 -4.79
N GLY A 158 -5.62 -13.78 -4.41
CA GLY A 158 -6.53 -13.51 -3.29
C GLY A 158 -5.83 -13.38 -1.93
N VAL A 159 -4.51 -13.57 -1.84
CA VAL A 159 -3.77 -13.49 -0.57
C VAL A 159 -3.53 -12.03 -0.17
N THR A 160 -3.72 -11.76 1.13
CA THR A 160 -3.27 -10.53 1.78
C THR A 160 -1.93 -10.77 2.47
N THR A 161 -0.90 -10.05 2.06
CA THR A 161 0.42 -10.09 2.69
C THR A 161 0.60 -8.90 3.58
N THR A 162 0.92 -9.11 4.85
CA THR A 162 1.12 -8.02 5.83
C THR A 162 2.58 -7.94 6.23
N THR A 163 3.16 -6.74 6.15
CA THR A 163 4.54 -6.45 6.55
C THR A 163 4.55 -5.38 7.62
N ALA A 164 5.26 -5.62 8.73
CA ALA A 164 5.49 -4.62 9.76
C ALA A 164 6.82 -3.89 9.50
N ILE A 165 6.81 -2.56 9.57
CA ILE A 165 7.99 -1.73 9.34
C ILE A 165 8.14 -0.75 10.50
N SER A 166 9.36 -0.58 10.99
CA SER A 166 9.69 0.46 11.95
C SER A 166 10.56 1.52 11.29
N GLY A 167 10.18 2.78 11.42
CA GLY A 167 10.91 3.93 10.87
C GLY A 167 11.06 5.06 11.89
N ARG A 168 11.81 6.11 11.53
CA ARG A 168 12.06 7.27 12.39
C ARG A 168 12.04 8.58 11.60
N LEU A 169 11.54 9.65 12.23
CA LEU A 169 11.60 11.06 11.78
C LEU A 169 12.23 11.99 12.84
#